data_AF-A0A3A0FZM7-F1
#
_entry.id   AF-A0A3A0FZM7-F1
#
_cell.length_a   1.000
_cell.length_b   1.000
_cell.length_c   1.000
_cell.angle_alpha   90.00
_cell.angle_beta   90.00
_cell.angle_gamma   90.00
#
_symmetry.space_group_name_H-M   'P 1'
#
loop_
_entity.id
_entity.type
_entity.pdbx_description
1 polymer ?
#
loop_
_entity_poly.entity_id
_entity_poly.type
_entity_poly.pdbx_seq_one_letter_code
_entity_poly.pdbx_strand_id
1 'polypeptide(L)' 'MFGLGATELLIILGIVILLFGARRLPEIGSGMGKAIKNFKSGVSGKDEIDVTPQKPEEVSNRTGSSSSS' A
#
# COMPACT_ATOMS: atom_id res chain seq x y z
N MET A 1 -19.78 -11.17 31.04
CA MET A 1 -20.99 -10.75 30.30
C MET A 1 -20.88 -9.29 29.89
N PHE A 2 -19.98 -8.98 28.95
CA PHE A 2 -19.88 -7.74 28.15
C PHE A 2 -18.56 -7.87 27.37
N GLY A 3 -18.54 -8.78 26.41
CA GLY A 3 -17.43 -8.85 25.46
C GLY A 3 -17.62 -7.70 24.49
N LEU A 4 -16.56 -6.95 24.19
CA LEU A 4 -16.58 -5.96 23.11
C LEU A 4 -16.94 -6.70 21.82
N GLY A 5 -18.22 -6.65 21.46
CA GLY A 5 -18.74 -7.27 20.26
C GLY A 5 -18.27 -6.50 19.03
N ALA A 6 -18.43 -7.13 17.86
CA ALA A 6 -18.18 -6.46 16.59
C ALA A 6 -18.99 -5.15 16.46
N THR A 7 -20.20 -5.13 17.02
CA THR A 7 -21.09 -3.96 17.02
C THR A 7 -20.53 -2.80 17.85
N GLU A 8 -20.09 -3.03 19.09
CA GLU A 8 -19.50 -2.00 19.93
C GLU A 8 -18.21 -1.44 19.31
N LEU A 9 -17.37 -2.30 18.72
CA LEU A 9 -16.17 -1.87 18.00
C LEU A 9 -16.52 -0.96 16.81
N LEU A 10 -17.58 -1.27 16.06
CA LEU A 10 -18.06 -0.41 14.97
C LEU A 10 -18.56 0.94 15.45
N ILE A 11 -19.27 0.99 16.59
CA ILE A 11 -19.75 2.26 17.18
C ILE A 11 -18.55 3.12 17.61
N ILE A 12 -17.56 2.53 18.30
CA ILE A 12 -16.34 3.23 18.71
C ILE A 12 -15.58 3.74 17.48
N LEU A 13 -15.42 2.90 16.46
CA LEU A 13 -14.79 3.29 15.19
C LEU A 13 -15.53 4.46 14.53
N GLY A 14 -16.88 4.44 14.55
CA GLY A 14 -17.70 5.53 14.05
C GLY A 14 -17.45 6.85 14.79
N ILE A 15 -17.34 6.82 16.11
CA ILE A 15 -17.01 8.02 16.92
C ILE A 15 -15.61 8.53 16.59
N VAL A 16 -14.61 7.64 16.48
CA VAL A 16 -13.24 8.03 16.10
C VAL A 16 -13.23 8.67 14.70
N ILE A 17 -13.97 8.10 13.74
CA ILE A 17 -14.12 8.69 12.40
C ILE A 17 -14.81 10.05 12.46
N LEU A 18 -15.77 10.26 13.36
CA LEU A 18 -16.46 11.55 13.51
C LEU A 18 -15.51 12.63 14.08
N LEU A 19 -14.67 12.27 15.05
CA LEU A 19 -13.73 13.20 15.69
C LEU A 19 -12.54 13.54 14.79
N PHE A 20 -11.92 12.53 14.18
CA PHE A 20 -10.71 12.70 13.36
C PHE A 20 -11.03 12.92 11.88
N GLY A 21 -12.22 12.56 11.43
CA GLY A 21 -12.62 12.56 10.02
C GLY A 21 -12.22 11.26 9.31
N ALA A 22 -13.08 10.80 8.38
CA ALA A 22 -12.87 9.57 7.60
C ALA A 22 -11.56 9.56 6.77
N ARG A 23 -10.98 10.74 6.52
CA ARG A 23 -9.79 10.91 5.70
C ARG A 23 -8.48 10.77 6.51
N ARG A 24 -8.52 11.00 7.83
CA ARG A 24 -7.32 10.95 8.69
C ARG A 24 -6.93 9.54 9.10
N LEU A 25 -7.90 8.64 9.35
CA LEU A 25 -7.60 7.23 9.65
C LEU A 25 -6.75 6.54 8.57
N PRO A 26 -7.12 6.54 7.27
CA PRO A 26 -6.32 5.88 6.23
C PRO A 26 -4.98 6.57 5.97
N GLU A 27 -4.90 7.90 6.18
CA GLU A 27 -3.66 8.67 6.06
C GLU A 27 -2.63 8.21 7.11
N ILE A 28 -3.05 8.11 8.38
CA ILE A 28 -2.22 7.62 9.48
C ILE A 28 -1.91 6.12 9.30
N GLY A 29 -2.92 5.32 8.92
CA GLY A 29 -2.78 3.88 8.70
C GLY A 29 -1.82 3.53 7.56
N SER A 30 -1.80 4.32 6.48
CA SER A 30 -0.87 4.13 5.37
C SER A 30 0.60 4.35 5.78
N GLY A 31 0.86 5.36 6.62
CA GLY A 31 2.19 5.62 7.17
C GLY A 31 2.63 4.53 8.14
N MET A 32 1.79 4.19 9.12
CA MET A 32 2.07 3.09 10.06
C MET A 32 2.22 1.74 9.36
N GLY A 33 1.37 1.44 8.37
CA GLY A 33 1.43 0.18 7.63
C GLY A 33 2.74 -0.01 6.88
N LYS A 34 3.24 1.06 6.23
CA LYS A 34 4.58 1.04 5.61
C LYS A 34 5.69 0.83 6.63
N ALA A 35 5.63 1.52 7.78
CA ALA A 35 6.62 1.35 8.85
C ALA A 35 6.62 -0.07 9.42
N ILE A 36 5.44 -0.65 9.70
CA ILE A 36 5.28 -2.02 10.19
C ILE A 36 5.76 -3.03 9.14
N LYS A 37 5.44 -2.81 7.85
CA LYS A 37 5.91 -3.66 6.75
C LYS A 37 7.44 -3.68 6.70
N ASN A 38 8.07 -2.50 6.71
CA ASN A 38 9.53 -2.38 6.66
C ASN A 38 10.19 -2.99 7.91
N PHE A 39 9.61 -2.75 9.09
CA PHE A 39 10.08 -3.35 10.34
C PHE A 39 10.00 -4.88 10.30
N LYS A 40 8.87 -5.44 9.83
CA LYS A 40 8.69 -6.88 9.69
C LYS A 40 9.64 -7.48 8.65
N SER A 41 9.89 -6.80 7.53
CA SER A 41 10.87 -7.25 6.53
C SER A 41 12.29 -7.31 7.09
N GLY A 42 12.73 -6.27 7.81
CA GLY A 42 14.05 -6.21 8.43
C GLY A 42 14.24 -7.23 9.55
N VAL A 43 13.22 -7.44 10.39
CA VAL A 43 13.26 -8.46 11.46
C VAL A 43 13.18 -9.88 10.89
N SER A 44 12.47 -10.09 9.78
CA SER A 44 12.30 -11.41 9.17
C SER A 44 13.45 -11.81 8.23
N GLY A 45 14.51 -10.99 8.10
CA GLY A 45 15.71 -11.30 7.32
C GLY A 45 15.48 -11.47 5.81
N LYS A 46 14.36 -10.97 5.29
CA LYS A 46 14.07 -10.95 3.85
C LYS A 46 14.53 -9.61 3.31
N ASP A 47 15.83 -9.49 3.08
CA ASP A 47 16.43 -8.41 2.31
C ASP A 47 16.02 -8.56 0.83
N GLU A 48 14.78 -8.19 0.52
CA GLU A 48 14.41 -7.87 -0.85
C GLU A 48 14.78 -6.40 -1.07
N ILE A 49 15.98 -6.19 -1.63
CA ILE A 49 16.35 -4.94 -2.26
C ILE A 49 15.39 -4.77 -3.44
N ASP A 50 14.30 -4.03 -3.24
CA ASP A 50 13.41 -3.60 -4.31
C ASP A 50 14.14 -2.54 -5.16
N VAL A 51 15.08 -3.00 -5.99
CA VAL A 51 15.51 -2.30 -7.19
C VAL A 51 14.43 -2.52 -8.24
N THR A 52 13.29 -1.89 -8.05
CA THR A 52 12.39 -1.58 -9.17
C THR A 52 12.68 -0.14 -9.58
N PRO A 53 13.54 0.12 -10.58
CA PRO A 53 13.63 1.43 -11.19
C PRO A 53 12.25 1.80 -11.73
N GLN A 54 11.80 3.00 -11.42
CA GLN A 54 10.65 3.59 -12.08
C GLN A 54 10.85 3.51 -13.58
N LYS A 55 9.89 2.86 -14.24
CA LYS A 55 9.67 2.77 -15.67
C LYS A 55 10.23 3.98 -16.45
N PRO A 56 11.16 3.75 -17.39
CA PRO A 56 11.32 4.62 -18.54
C PRO A 56 10.79 3.95 -19.81
N GLU A 57 10.09 4.75 -20.61
CA GLU A 57 10.11 4.72 -22.08
C GLU A 57 9.26 3.69 -22.83
N GLU A 58 8.07 4.16 -23.22
CA GLU A 58 7.72 4.27 -24.64
C GLU A 58 8.95 4.65 -25.50
N VAL A 59 9.31 3.86 -26.51
CA VAL A 59 9.82 4.30 -27.83
C VAL A 59 10.16 3.09 -28.72
N SER A 60 9.58 3.12 -29.93
CA SER A 60 10.08 2.55 -31.19
C SER A 60 10.20 1.04 -31.34
N ASN A 61 9.21 0.47 -32.05
CA ASN A 61 9.50 -0.60 -33.02
C ASN A 61 8.89 -0.23 -34.39
N ARG A 62 9.38 0.88 -34.98
CA ARG A 62 9.47 1.01 -36.45
C ARG A 62 10.86 0.54 -36.82
N THR A 63 10.99 -0.68 -37.33
CA THR A 63 11.94 -1.10 -38.39
C THR A 63 11.87 -2.62 -38.46
N GLY A 64 11.02 -3.11 -39.36
CA GLY A 64 10.93 -4.50 -39.75
C GLY A 64 10.85 -4.56 -41.26
N SER A 65 12.04 -4.51 -41.88
CA SER A 65 12.39 -5.17 -43.13
C SER A 65 11.41 -5.03 -44.31
N SER A 66 11.68 -4.04 -45.14
CA SER A 66 11.76 -4.22 -46.59
C SER A 66 12.63 -5.44 -46.92
N SER A 67 12.01 -6.58 -47.13
CA SER A 67 12.57 -7.73 -47.87
C SER A 67 11.43 -8.61 -48.35
N SER A 68 10.67 -8.10 -49.31
CA SER A 68 9.84 -8.89 -50.21
C SER A 68 9.67 -8.11 -51.50
N SER A 69 10.04 -8.78 -52.60
CA SER A 69 9.98 -8.38 -54.02
C SER A 69 11.11 -7.51 -54.54
#